data_AF-A0A401TA31-F1
#
_entry.id   AF-A0A401TA31-F1
#
_cell.length_a   1.000
_cell.length_b   1.000
_cell.length_c   1.000
_cell.angle_alpha   90.00
_cell.angle_beta   90.00
_cell.angle_gamma   90.00
#
_symmetry.space_group_name_H-M   'P 1'
#
loop_
_entity.id
_entity.type
_entity.pdbx_description
1 polymer ?
#
loop_
_entity_poly.entity_id
_entity_poly.type
_entity_poly.pdbx_seq_one_letter_code
_entity_poly.pdbx_strand_id
1 'polypeptide(L)' 'TMHNFEYLKLLGKGTFGKVILVKEKASGKYYAMKILKKEVIVAKDEVAHTVTENRVLQNSRHPFLT' A
#
# COMPACT_ATOMS: atom_id res chain seq x y z
N THR A 1 12.81 2.28 4.67
CA THR A 1 13.02 2.29 3.20
C THR A 1 12.60 0.94 2.63
N MET A 2 12.30 0.82 1.33
CA MET A 2 11.83 -0.45 0.71
C MET A 2 12.74 -1.67 1.01
N HIS A 3 14.05 -1.45 1.18
CA HIS A 3 15.04 -2.48 1.52
C HIS A 3 14.83 -3.14 2.90
N ASN A 4 14.03 -2.52 3.78
CA ASN A 4 13.71 -3.03 5.11
C ASN A 4 12.67 -4.16 5.06
N PHE A 5 12.06 -4.38 3.91
CA PHE A 5 11.00 -5.36 3.71
C PHE A 5 11.47 -6.49 2.80
N GLU A 6 11.06 -7.70 3.13
CA GLU A 6 11.18 -8.89 2.30
C GLU A 6 9.83 -9.12 1.59
N TYR A 7 9.86 -9.25 0.27
CA TYR A 7 8.65 -9.48 -0.54
C TYR A 7 8.38 -10.97 -0.63
N LEU A 8 7.20 -11.40 -0.19
CA LEU A 8 6.86 -12.82 -0.07
C LEU A 8 5.89 -13.27 -1.16
N LYS A 9 4.70 -12.68 -1.23
CA LYS A 9 3.62 -13.16 -2.10
C LYS A 9 2.76 -12.02 -2.62
N LEU A 10 2.36 -12.08 -3.89
CA LEU A 10 1.35 -11.19 -4.44
C LEU A 10 -0.02 -11.50 -3.83
N LEU A 11 -0.64 -10.51 -3.18
CA LEU A 11 -1.98 -10.62 -2.60
C LEU A 11 -3.07 -10.10 -3.54
N GLY A 12 -2.76 -9.08 -4.33
CA GLY A 12 -3.72 -8.51 -5.27
C GLY A 12 -3.05 -7.66 -6.35
N LYS A 13 -3.66 -7.59 -7.52
CA LYS A 13 -3.23 -6.74 -8.63
C LYS A 13 -4.42 -5.91 -9.08
N GLY A 14 -4.25 -4.60 -9.08
CA GLY A 14 -5.25 -3.64 -9.54
C GLY A 14 -4.72 -2.78 -10.68
N THR A 15 -5.58 -1.88 -11.17
CA THR A 15 -5.28 -0.98 -12.28
C THR A 15 -4.12 -0.03 -11.98
N PHE A 16 -3.99 0.40 -10.71
CA PHE A 16 -3.02 1.41 -10.27
C PHE A 16 -1.75 0.82 -9.64
N GLY A 17 -1.70 -0.49 -9.45
CA GLY A 17 -0.64 -1.09 -8.66
C GLY A 17 -0.87 -2.54 -8.23
N LYS A 18 -0.06 -2.99 -7.28
CA LYS A 18 -0.10 -4.34 -6.73
C LYS A 18 0.04 -4.30 -5.21
N VAL A 19 -0.61 -5.24 -4.55
CA VAL A 19 -0.51 -5.46 -3.11
C VAL A 19 0.31 -6.72 -2.89
N ILE A 20 1.41 -6.61 -2.14
CA ILE A 20 2.32 -7.72 -1.87
C ILE A 20 2.39 -7.94 -0.36
N LEU A 21 2.29 -9.19 0.07
CA LEU A 21 2.61 -9.60 1.43
C LEU A 21 4.11 -9.41 1.63
N VAL A 22 4.47 -8.58 2.60
CA VAL A 22 5.86 -8.31 2.96
C VAL A 22 6.11 -8.68 4.41
N LYS A 23 7.36 -9.01 4.73
CA LYS A 23 7.83 -9.15 6.10
C LYS A 23 8.84 -8.05 6.41
N GLU A 24 8.64 -7.32 7.49
CA GLU A 24 9.62 -6.36 7.96
C GLU A 24 10.82 -7.10 8.55
N LYS A 25 12.03 -6.83 8.06
CA LYS A 25 13.25 -7.54 8.48
C LYS A 25 13.60 -7.30 9.96
N ALA A 26 13.30 -6.10 10.46
CA ALA A 26 13.64 -5.71 11.83
C ALA A 26 12.72 -6.34 12.88
N SER A 27 11.41 -6.34 12.65
CA SER A 27 10.42 -6.83 13.62
C SER A 27 9.92 -8.25 13.34
N GLY A 28 10.14 -8.77 12.12
CA GLY A 28 9.58 -10.03 11.66
C GLY A 28 8.08 -9.99 11.40
N LYS A 29 7.42 -8.83 11.55
CA LYS A 29 5.97 -8.68 11.34
C LYS A 29 5.60 -8.69 9.86
N TYR A 30 4.41 -9.21 9.58
CA TYR A 30 3.85 -9.29 8.23
C TYR A 30 2.93 -8.11 7.97
N TYR A 31 3.00 -7.57 6.74
CA TYR A 31 2.18 -6.45 6.28
C TYR A 31 1.73 -6.66 4.84
N ALA A 32 0.63 -6.02 4.45
CA ALA A 32 0.23 -5.89 3.06
C ALA A 32 0.75 -4.55 2.50
N MET A 33 1.73 -4.60 1.61
CA MET A 33 2.31 -3.41 0.97
C MET A 33 1.60 -3.11 -0.35
N LYS A 34 0.84 -2.01 -0.39
CA LYS A 34 0.25 -1.46 -1.63
C LYS A 34 1.30 -0.64 -2.37
N ILE A 35 1.73 -1.11 -3.53
CA ILE A 35 2.70 -0.44 -4.41
C ILE A 35 1.95 0.19 -5.56
N LEU A 36 2.00 1.52 -5.64
CA LEU A 36 1.32 2.31 -6.65
C LEU A 36 2.31 2.85 -7.69
N LYS A 37 1.93 2.86 -8.97
CA LYS A 37 2.74 3.47 -10.04
C LYS A 37 2.33 4.92 -10.23
N LYS A 38 3.22 5.86 -9.89
CA LYS A 38 2.95 7.31 -9.99
C LYS A 38 2.53 7.74 -11.40
N GLU A 39 3.21 7.24 -12.43
CA GLU A 39 2.89 7.53 -13.84
C GLU A 39 1.43 7.19 -14.19
N VAL A 40 0.94 6.04 -13.72
CA VAL A 40 -0.44 5.58 -14.00
C VAL A 40 -1.45 6.41 -13.22
N ILE A 41 -1.12 6.81 -11.98
CA ILE A 41 -1.99 7.67 -11.17
C ILE A 41 -2.12 9.05 -11.81
N VAL A 42 -1.01 9.65 -12.24
CA VAL A 42 -1.01 10.98 -12.89
C VAL A 42 -1.73 10.91 -14.23
N ALA A 43 -1.46 9.89 -15.06
CA ALA A 43 -2.10 9.73 -16.36
C ALA A 43 -3.63 9.53 -16.28
N LYS A 44 -4.14 9.02 -15.15
CA LYS A 44 -5.57 8.79 -14.92
C LYS A 44 -6.24 9.87 -14.06
N ASP A 45 -5.50 10.92 -13.68
CA ASP A 45 -5.98 11.99 -12.80
C ASP A 45 -6.50 11.51 -11.42
N GLU A 46 -5.93 10.42 -10.92
CA GLU A 46 -6.37 9.72 -9.69
C GLU A 46 -5.58 10.15 -8.44
N VAL A 47 -4.89 11.30 -8.52
CA VAL A 47 -4.06 11.83 -7.44
C VAL A 47 -4.93 12.19 -6.23
N ALA A 48 -6.07 12.84 -6.45
CA ALA A 48 -6.97 13.27 -5.39
C ALA A 48 -7.55 12.09 -4.59
N HIS A 49 -7.92 11.00 -5.27
CA HIS A 49 -8.41 9.79 -4.62
C HIS A 49 -7.32 9.11 -3.80
N THR A 50 -6.08 9.04 -4.30
CA THR A 50 -4.94 8.49 -3.55
C THR A 50 -4.65 9.28 -2.27
N VAL A 51 -4.71 10.61 -2.33
CA VAL A 51 -4.52 11.47 -1.14
C VAL A 51 -5.66 11.29 -0.14
N THR A 52 -6.90 11.15 -0.64
CA THR A 52 -8.07 10.92 0.20
C THR A 52 -7.99 9.58 0.93
N GLU A 53 -7.60 8.50 0.24
CA GLU A 53 -7.39 7.18 0.84
C GLU A 53 -6.36 7.25 1.98
N ASN A 54 -5.22 7.91 1.75
CA ASN A 54 -4.19 8.08 2.78
C ASN A 54 -4.70 8.88 3.99
N ARG A 55 -5.46 9.96 3.76
CA ARG A 55 -6.02 10.78 4.84
C ARG A 55 -7.03 10.01 5.69
N VAL A 56 -7.89 9.19 5.06
CA VAL A 56 -8.87 8.36 5.77
C VAL A 56 -8.16 7.30 6.60
N LEU A 57 -7.16 6.61 6.03
CA LEU A 57 -6.38 5.59 6.74
C LEU A 57 -5.57 6.17 7.91
N GLN A 58 -5.03 7.38 7.77
CA GLN A 58 -4.28 8.02 8.86
C GLN A 58 -5.18 8.46 10.03
N ASN A 59 -6.41 8.89 9.74
CA ASN A 59 -7.31 9.45 10.74
C ASN A 59 -8.31 8.42 11.32
N SER A 60 -8.40 7.23 10.74
CA SER A 60 -9.33 6.18 11.19
C SER A 60 -8.60 5.16 12.06
N ARG A 61 -8.99 5.04 13.33
CA ARG A 61 -8.60 3.92 14.19
C ARG A 61 -9.85 3.18 14.63
N HIS A 62 -10.18 2.09 13.93
CA HIS A 62 -11.34 1.26 14.23
C HIS A 62 -10.97 -0.22 14.14
N PRO A 63 -11.50 -1.11 14.99
CA PRO A 63 -11.17 -2.54 14.96
C PRO A 63 -11.43 -3.23 13.60
N PHE A 64 -12.30 -2.66 12.77
CA PHE A 64 -12.60 -3.15 11.41
C PHE A 64 -11.94 -2.36 10.28
N LEU A 65 -11.15 -1.34 10.61
CA LEU A 65 -10.35 -0.55 9.67
C LEU A 65 -8.89 -0.69 10.09
N THR A 66 -8.20 -1.66 9.47
CA THR A 66 -6.81 -2.03 9.74
C THR A 66 -5.93 -1.72 8.54
#